data_AF-A0AAV8XBN4-F1
#
_entry.id   AF-A0AAV8XBN4-F1
#
_cell.length_a   1.000
_cell.length_b   1.000
_cell.length_c   1.000
_cell.angle_alpha   90.00
_cell.angle_beta   90.00
_cell.angle_gamma   90.00
#
_symmetry.space_group_name_H-M   'P 1'
#
loop_
_entity.id
_entity.type
_entity.pdbx_description
1 polymer ?
#
loop_
_entity_poly.entity_id
_entity_poly.type
_entity_poly.pdbx_seq_one_letter_code
_entity_poly.pdbx_strand_id
1 'polypeptide(L)' 'MPALSKILERGQAECMSPDKLLAIKWKDKREVRMLSTFHKNMVKPTGKIDRSTKEEIKNQHAYWTIMKIWVQ' A
#
# COMPACT_ATOMS: atom_id res chain seq x y z
N MET A 1 8.03 -10.90 6.55
CA MET A 1 7.78 -10.64 5.11
C MET A 1 6.63 -11.56 4.69
N PRO A 2 5.56 -11.06 4.06
CA PRO A 2 4.43 -11.89 3.63
C PRO A 2 4.90 -13.05 2.75
N ALA A 3 4.31 -14.23 2.95
CA ALA A 3 4.71 -15.45 2.24
C ALA A 3 4.02 -15.53 0.87
N LEU A 4 4.75 -15.19 -0.18
CA LEU A 4 4.33 -15.33 -1.59
C LEU A 4 4.84 -16.68 -2.14
N SER A 5 4.20 -17.77 -1.72
CA SER A 5 4.64 -19.14 -1.96
C SER A 5 4.12 -19.76 -3.26
N LYS A 6 3.20 -19.09 -3.98
CA LYS A 6 2.63 -19.64 -5.21
C LYS A 6 3.70 -19.75 -6.30
N ILE A 7 3.75 -20.89 -6.98
CA ILE A 7 4.56 -21.07 -8.19
C ILE A 7 3.80 -20.38 -9.32
N LEU A 8 4.44 -19.42 -9.99
CA LEU A 8 3.82 -18.59 -11.02
C LEU A 8 4.34 -18.98 -12.41
N GLU A 9 3.43 -19.07 -13.37
CA GLU A 9 3.78 -19.15 -14.79
C GLU A 9 4.12 -17.76 -15.36
N ARG A 10 4.75 -17.73 -16.53
CA ARG A 10 5.09 -16.47 -17.20
C ARG A 10 3.82 -15.63 -17.45
N GLY A 11 3.87 -14.37 -17.05
CA GLY A 11 2.75 -13.43 -17.13
C GLY A 11 1.83 -13.46 -15.90
N GLN A 12 2.02 -14.41 -14.96
CA GLN A 12 1.24 -14.45 -13.73
C GLN A 12 1.86 -13.60 -12.61
N ALA A 13 0.99 -13.11 -11.75
CA ALA A 13 1.33 -12.32 -10.57
C ALA A 13 0.59 -12.84 -9.34
N GLU A 14 1.24 -12.74 -8.19
CA GLU A 14 0.67 -12.93 -6.86
C GLU A 14 0.88 -11.64 -6.07
N CYS A 15 -0.18 -11.12 -5.47
CA CYS A 15 -0.11 -9.96 -4.60
C CYS A 15 -0.76 -10.24 -3.26
N MET A 16 -0.18 -9.68 -2.21
CA MET A 16 -0.71 -9.74 -0.85
C MET A 16 -0.59 -8.36 -0.22
N SER A 17 -1.68 -7.88 0.39
CA SER A 17 -1.76 -6.53 0.94
C SER A 17 -2.11 -6.51 2.44
N PRO A 18 -1.26 -7.01 3.35
CA PRO A 18 -1.50 -6.91 4.78
C PRO A 18 -1.38 -5.45 5.23
N ASP A 19 -2.45 -4.91 5.81
CA ASP A 19 -2.58 -3.55 6.37
C ASP A 19 -2.20 -2.40 5.43
N LYS A 20 -0.91 -2.04 5.44
CA LYS A 20 -0.29 -0.90 4.73
C LYS A 20 0.87 -1.33 3.84
N LEU A 21 1.10 -2.64 3.71
CA LEU A 21 2.16 -3.20 2.87
C LEU A 21 1.53 -3.86 1.66
N LEU A 22 2.15 -3.66 0.50
CA LEU A 22 1.84 -4.31 -0.74
C LEU A 22 3.05 -5.13 -1.13
N ALA A 23 2.92 -6.44 -1.03
CA ALA A 23 3.92 -7.37 -1.51
C ALA A 23 3.44 -7.97 -2.83
N ILE A 24 4.30 -7.94 -3.84
CA ILE A 24 4.01 -8.44 -5.18
C ILE A 24 5.14 -9.37 -5.60
N LYS A 25 4.75 -10.51 -6.16
CA LYS A 25 5.63 -11.45 -6.84
C LYS A 25 5.08 -11.65 -8.24
N TRP A 26 5.91 -11.51 -9.27
CA TRP A 26 5.49 -11.81 -10.63
C TRP A 26 6.59 -12.53 -11.39
N LYS A 27 6.18 -13.32 -12.37
CA LYS A 27 7.09 -14.07 -13.23
C LYS A 27 6.97 -13.56 -14.66
N ASP A 28 8.02 -12.92 -15.15
CA ASP A 28 8.20 -12.72 -16.59
C ASP A 28 9.40 -13.56 -17.07
N LYS A 29 10.49 -12.96 -17.57
CA LYS A 29 11.75 -13.69 -17.85
C LYS A 29 12.42 -14.21 -16.58
N ARG A 30 12.26 -13.48 -15.48
CA ARG A 30 12.77 -13.82 -14.14
C ARG A 30 11.67 -13.63 -13.11
N GLU A 31 11.87 -14.20 -11.94
CA GLU A 31 11.00 -13.92 -10.80
C GLU A 31 11.40 -12.58 -10.20
N VAL A 32 10.44 -11.67 -10.04
CA VAL A 32 10.67 -10.39 -9.39
C VAL A 32 9.79 -10.29 -8.16
N ARG A 33 10.38 -9.75 -7.08
CA ARG A 33 9.69 -9.52 -5.82
C ARG A 33 9.77 -8.04 -5.48
N MET A 34 8.62 -7.43 -5.24
CA MET A 34 8.50 -6.03 -4.82
C MET A 34 7.81 -5.98 -3.46
N LEU A 35 8.34 -5.14 -2.58
CA LEU A 35 7.68 -4.75 -1.36
C LEU A 35 7.53 -3.23 -1.37
N SER A 36 6.29 -2.78 -1.33
CA SER A 36 5.93 -1.37 -1.26
C SER A 36 5.04 -1.12 -0.05
N THR A 37 5.04 0.10 0.46
CA THR A 37 3.96 0.56 1.33
C THR A 37 2.84 1.14 0.48
N PHE A 38 1.58 0.87 0.81
CA PHE A 38 0.46 1.58 0.21
C PHE A 38 -0.30 2.31 1.30
N HIS A 39 -0.70 3.54 1.02
CA HIS A 39 -1.41 4.38 1.97
C HIS A 39 -2.84 4.56 1.50
N LYS A 40 -3.81 4.18 2.33
CA LYS A 40 -5.21 4.54 2.10
C LYS A 40 -5.38 6.02 2.44
N ASN A 41 -5.95 6.79 1.52
CA ASN A 41 -6.39 8.14 1.83
C ASN A 41 -7.52 8.03 2.86
N MET A 42 -7.23 8.40 4.11
CA MET A 42 -8.21 8.38 5.19
C MET A 42 -8.41 9.80 5.68
N VAL A 43 -9.68 10.18 5.72
CA VAL A 43 -10.12 11.41 6.39
C VAL A 43 -10.22 11.10 7.87
N LYS A 44 -9.40 11.76 8.69
CA LYS A 44 -9.49 11.62 10.15
C LYS A 44 -10.20 12.83 10.75
N PRO A 45 -11.15 12.62 11.69
CA PRO A 45 -11.68 13.69 12.50
C PRO A 45 -10.53 14.30 13.33
N THR A 46 -10.44 15.63 13.34
CA THR A 46 -9.39 16.32 14.09
C THR A 46 -9.81 16.68 15.51
N GLY A 47 -11.09 16.46 15.86
CA GLY A 47 -11.66 16.90 17.14
C GLY A 47 -11.79 18.42 17.25
N LYS A 48 -11.49 19.17 16.19
CA LYS A 48 -11.63 20.63 16.14
C LYS A 48 -12.92 20.99 15.43
N ILE A 49 -13.67 21.90 16.01
CA ILE A 49 -14.90 22.43 15.43
C ILE A 49 -14.60 23.78 14.78
N ASP A 50 -15.01 23.95 13.54
CA ASP A 50 -14.96 25.23 12.86
C ASP A 50 -15.98 26.19 13.51
N ARG A 51 -15.53 27.38 13.91
CA ARG A 51 -16.37 28.37 14.60
C ARG A 51 -17.41 29.02 13.68
N SER A 52 -17.13 29.07 12.37
CA SER A 52 -18.01 29.66 11.36
C SER A 52 -19.14 28.69 11.00
N THR A 53 -18.78 27.46 10.63
CA THR A 53 -19.72 26.47 10.10
C THR A 53 -20.29 25.55 11.18
N LYS A 54 -19.70 25.54 12.38
CA LYS A 54 -19.99 24.59 13.49
C LYS A 54 -19.77 23.13 13.11
N GLU A 55 -19.07 22.85 12.02
CA GLU A 55 -18.77 21.49 11.57
C GLU A 55 -17.41 21.01 12.09
N GLU A 56 -17.24 19.69 12.15
CA GLU A 56 -15.96 19.10 12.54
C GLU A 56 -14.94 19.18 11.39
N ILE A 57 -13.78 19.77 11.69
CA ILE A 57 -12.67 19.87 10.75
C ILE A 57 -12.12 18.47 10.48
N LYS A 58 -12.15 18.09 9.20
CA LYS A 58 -11.63 16.84 8.68
C LYS A 58 -10.29 17.10 8.00
N ASN A 59 -9.28 16.31 8.33
CA ASN A 59 -7.97 16.43 7.68
C ASN A 59 -7.64 15.16 6.88
N GLN A 60 -7.11 15.35 5.67
CA GLN A 60 -6.59 14.24 4.87
C GLN A 60 -5.18 13.90 5.36
N HIS A 61 -4.99 12.67 5.82
CA HIS A 61 -3.66 12.14 6.09
C HIS A 61 -3.19 11.31 4.90
N ALA A 62 -2.26 11.87 4.12
CA ALA A 62 -1.49 11.15 3.12
C ALA A 62 -0.06 10.94 3.62
N TYR A 63 0.41 9.69 3.61
CA TYR A 63 1.81 9.36 3.88
C TYR A 63 2.53 9.07 2.55
N TRP A 64 3.83 9.36 2.48
CA TRP A 64 4.64 9.13 1.28
C TRP A 64 5.12 7.67 1.22
N THR A 65 5.17 7.10 0.01
CA THR A 65 5.58 5.71 -0.25
C THR A 65 7.08 5.64 -0.53
N ILE A 66 7.77 4.69 0.10
CA ILE A 66 9.12 4.27 -0.29
C ILE A 66 9.00 2.91 -0.99
N MET A 67 9.27 2.87 -2.30
CA MET A 67 9.35 1.62 -3.06
C MET A 67 10.76 1.07 -3.00
N LYS A 68 10.91 -0.21 -2.62
CA LYS A 68 12.17 -0.95 -2.80
C LYS A 68 11.90 -2.19 -3.66
N ILE A 69 12.55 -2.25 -4.81
CA ILE A 69 12.47 -3.37 -5.76
C ILE A 69 13.68 -4.27 -5.52
N TRP A 70 13.44 -5.57 -5.42
CA TRP A 70 14.48 -6.59 -5.39
C TRP A 70 14.33 -7.50 -6.61
N VAL A 71 15.38 -7.58 -7.43
CA VAL A 71 15.49 -8.52 -8.55
C VAL A 71 16.58 -9.51 -8.17
N GLN A 72 16.26 -10.80 -8.15
CA GLN A 72 17.24 -11.88 -8.01
C GLN A 72 17.71 -12.35 -9.40
#